data_AF-A0A220U2F6-F1
#
_entry.id   AF-A0A220U2F6-F1
#
_cell.length_a   1.000
_cell.length_b   1.000
_cell.length_c   1.000
_cell.angle_alpha   90.00
_cell.angle_beta   90.00
_cell.angle_gamma   90.00
#
_symmetry.space_group_name_H-M   'P 1'
#
loop_
_entity.id
_entity.type
_entity.pdbx_description
1 polymer ?
#
loop_
_entity_poly.entity_id
_entity_poly.type
_entity_poly.pdbx_seq_one_letter_code
_entity_poly.pdbx_strand_id
1 'polypeptide(L)'
;MRLWHEDLLSRLPRQQLLGQHRECCALRGNGWGKRHATVNYVFNYSPYKLFLYHQKVMDEMKKRGYRNDPAWEDPTYRGKISDSHSNGSLGDTNVEARYPEHDDNYLQECIDNLHKKGIDI
;
A
#
# COMPACT_ATOMS: atom_id res chain seq x y z
N MET A 1 4.69 -8.29 -6.89
CA MET A 1 3.31 -7.82 -6.63
C MET A 1 3.26 -6.33 -6.93
N ARG A 2 2.10 -5.66 -6.99
CA ARG A 2 2.05 -4.20 -7.26
C ARG A 2 1.20 -3.51 -6.21
N LEU A 3 1.41 -2.21 -5.99
CA LEU A 3 0.36 -1.41 -5.39
C LEU A 3 -0.73 -1.20 -6.44
N TRP A 4 -1.98 -1.43 -6.10
CA TRP A 4 -3.10 -1.03 -6.95
C TRP A 4 -3.22 0.48 -6.95
N HIS A 5 -3.58 1.04 -8.11
CA HIS A 5 -3.90 2.44 -8.22
C HIS A 5 -4.97 2.85 -7.18
N GLU A 6 -4.79 4.00 -6.54
CA GLU A 6 -5.63 4.44 -5.42
C GLU A 6 -7.11 4.54 -5.79
N ASP A 7 -7.43 5.02 -6.99
CA ASP A 7 -8.81 5.14 -7.49
C ASP A 7 -9.50 3.78 -7.72
N LEU A 8 -8.75 2.68 -7.75
CA LEU A 8 -9.31 1.34 -7.88
C LEU A 8 -9.66 0.69 -6.54
N LEU A 9 -9.15 1.19 -5.41
CA LEU A 9 -9.26 0.51 -4.11
C LEU A 9 -10.73 0.16 -3.76
N SER A 10 -11.65 1.08 -4.02
CA SER A 10 -13.09 0.90 -3.78
C SER A 10 -13.77 -0.11 -4.72
N ARG A 11 -13.15 -0.44 -5.86
CA ARG A 11 -13.66 -1.37 -6.88
C ARG A 11 -12.92 -2.71 -6.89
N LEU A 12 -11.76 -2.81 -6.24
CA LEU A 12 -11.00 -4.06 -6.17
C LEU A 12 -11.86 -5.20 -5.60
N PRO A 13 -11.86 -6.40 -6.18
CA PRO A 13 -12.50 -7.54 -5.55
C PRO A 13 -11.80 -7.92 -4.25
N ARG A 14 -12.49 -8.71 -3.42
CA ARG A 14 -12.03 -9.10 -2.07
C ARG A 14 -10.59 -9.62 -2.06
N GLN A 15 -10.23 -10.50 -2.98
CA GLN A 15 -8.91 -11.13 -2.97
C GLN A 15 -7.78 -10.11 -3.24
N GLN A 16 -8.02 -9.14 -4.13
CA GLN A 16 -7.08 -8.10 -4.50
C GLN A 16 -6.93 -7.07 -3.37
N LEU A 17 -8.03 -6.67 -2.74
CA LEU A 17 -7.99 -5.75 -1.60
C LEU A 17 -7.23 -6.37 -0.42
N LEU A 18 -7.56 -7.62 -0.04
CA LEU A 18 -6.85 -8.30 1.05
C LEU A 18 -5.39 -8.60 0.68
N GLY A 19 -5.11 -8.87 -0.60
CA GLY A 19 -3.76 -9.00 -1.13
C GLY A 19 -2.96 -7.70 -1.02
N GLN A 20 -3.61 -6.57 -1.31
CA GLN A 20 -3.00 -5.25 -1.19
C GLN A 20 -2.58 -4.93 0.25
N HIS A 21 -3.44 -5.25 1.22
CA HIS A 21 -3.09 -5.10 2.64
C HIS A 21 -1.87 -5.94 3.01
N ARG A 22 -1.82 -7.21 2.61
CA ARG A 22 -0.64 -8.07 2.86
C ARG A 22 0.63 -7.52 2.23
N GLU A 23 0.53 -6.96 1.02
CA GLU A 23 1.65 -6.32 0.35
C GLU A 23 2.15 -5.09 1.12
N CYS A 24 1.24 -4.22 1.57
CA CYS A 24 1.60 -3.08 2.40
C CYS A 24 2.29 -3.52 3.70
N CYS A 25 1.77 -4.54 4.37
CA CYS A 25 2.40 -5.11 5.57
C CYS A 25 3.83 -5.61 5.29
N ALA A 26 4.03 -6.30 4.16
CA ALA A 26 5.34 -6.80 3.76
C ALA A 26 6.33 -5.66 3.46
N LEU A 27 5.89 -4.66 2.70
CA LEU A 27 6.70 -3.49 2.32
C LEU A 27 7.06 -2.62 3.52
N ARG A 28 6.13 -2.40 4.47
CA ARG A 28 6.39 -1.64 5.70
C ARG A 28 7.30 -2.38 6.68
N GLY A 29 7.20 -3.71 6.71
CA GLY A 29 8.00 -4.55 7.60
C GLY A 29 9.41 -4.83 7.07
N ASN A 30 9.83 -6.10 7.15
CA ASN A 30 11.15 -6.56 6.71
C ASN A 30 11.41 -6.41 5.20
N GLY A 31 10.40 -6.08 4.40
CA GLY A 31 10.53 -5.77 2.98
C GLY A 31 11.00 -4.34 2.69
N TRP A 32 10.98 -3.45 3.69
CA TRP A 32 11.35 -2.04 3.49
C TRP A 32 12.76 -1.90 2.93
N GLY A 33 12.91 -1.13 1.84
CA GLY A 33 14.18 -0.88 1.17
C GLY A 33 14.74 -2.06 0.36
N LYS A 34 14.04 -3.20 0.27
CA LYS A 34 14.46 -4.33 -0.55
C LYS A 34 13.94 -4.20 -1.96
N ARG A 35 14.80 -4.47 -2.95
CA ARG A 35 14.48 -4.31 -4.37
C ARG A 35 13.21 -5.09 -4.75
N HIS A 36 12.22 -4.38 -5.26
CA HIS A 36 10.93 -4.87 -5.72
C HIS A 36 10.65 -4.39 -7.16
N ALA A 37 10.58 -5.33 -8.12
CA ALA A 37 10.57 -5.04 -9.57
C ALA A 37 9.57 -3.95 -10.02
N THR A 38 8.34 -3.96 -9.50
CA THR A 38 7.23 -3.08 -9.94
C THR A 38 6.82 -2.01 -8.91
N VAL A 39 7.46 -1.96 -7.74
CA VAL A 39 7.04 -1.10 -6.61
C VAL A 39 8.22 -0.34 -6.00
N ASN A 40 9.41 -0.43 -6.61
CA ASN A 40 10.61 0.24 -6.11
C ASN A 40 10.43 1.74 -5.83
N TYR A 41 9.57 2.42 -6.60
CA TYR A 41 9.31 3.85 -6.42
C TYR A 41 8.87 4.20 -4.99
N VAL A 42 8.18 3.29 -4.29
CA VAL A 42 7.72 3.50 -2.90
C VAL A 42 8.88 3.85 -1.97
N PHE A 43 10.06 3.26 -2.19
CA PHE A 43 11.25 3.49 -1.36
C PHE A 43 11.99 4.79 -1.70
N ASN A 44 11.58 5.51 -2.75
CA ASN A 44 12.05 6.86 -3.02
C ASN A 44 11.37 7.91 -2.12
N TYR A 45 10.35 7.50 -1.36
CA TYR A 45 9.59 8.36 -0.46
C TYR A 45 9.76 7.91 1.00
N SER A 46 9.32 8.76 1.93
CA SER A 46 9.30 8.42 3.35
C SER A 46 8.41 7.19 3.62
N PRO A 47 8.75 6.33 4.59
CA PRO A 47 7.85 5.26 5.03
C PRO A 47 6.45 5.75 5.40
N TYR A 48 6.35 7.00 5.87
CA TYR A 48 5.07 7.63 6.15
C TYR A 48 4.15 7.71 4.92
N LYS A 49 4.68 7.96 3.72
CA LYS A 49 3.86 7.97 2.49
C LYS A 49 3.23 6.60 2.22
N LEU A 50 3.98 5.51 2.45
CA LEU A 50 3.44 4.14 2.33
C LEU A 50 2.39 3.86 3.40
N PHE A 51 2.56 4.40 4.60
CA PHE A 51 1.53 4.33 5.63
C PHE A 51 0.23 5.03 5.20
N LEU A 52 0.29 6.22 4.61
CA LEU A 52 -0.90 6.93 4.10
C LEU A 52 -1.64 6.12 3.03
N TYR A 53 -0.91 5.50 2.09
CA TYR A 53 -1.52 4.58 1.13
C TYR A 53 -2.15 3.36 1.82
N HIS A 54 -1.45 2.78 2.79
CA HIS A 54 -1.95 1.64 3.54
C HIS A 54 -3.21 1.98 4.34
N GLN A 55 -3.31 3.20 4.86
CA GLN A 55 -4.51 3.68 5.54
C GLN A 55 -5.73 3.65 4.61
N LYS A 56 -5.60 4.11 3.35
CA LYS A 56 -6.68 4.01 2.35
C LYS A 56 -7.14 2.56 2.12
N VAL A 57 -6.20 1.62 2.11
CA VAL A 57 -6.49 0.18 1.98
C VAL A 57 -7.23 -0.33 3.22
N MET A 58 -6.77 0.01 4.42
CA MET A 58 -7.40 -0.39 5.68
C MET A 58 -8.79 0.24 5.85
N ASP A 59 -8.98 1.48 5.44
CA ASP A 59 -10.27 2.17 5.49
C ASP A 59 -11.30 1.50 4.57
N GLU A 60 -10.91 1.16 3.34
CA GLU A 60 -11.77 0.38 2.45
C GLU A 60 -12.04 -1.03 2.98
N MET A 61 -11.06 -1.66 3.62
CA MET A 61 -11.26 -2.93 4.30
C MET A 61 -12.29 -2.83 5.43
N LYS A 62 -12.15 -1.84 6.31
CA LYS A 62 -13.08 -1.57 7.42
C LYS A 62 -14.49 -1.27 6.91
N LYS A 63 -14.61 -0.46 5.85
CA LYS A 63 -15.88 -0.16 5.18
C LYS A 63 -16.61 -1.42 4.70
N ARG A 64 -15.87 -2.45 4.29
CA ARG A 64 -16.40 -3.77 3.87
C ARG A 64 -16.54 -4.78 5.02
N GLY A 65 -16.37 -4.35 6.27
CA GLY A 65 -16.52 -5.18 7.46
C GLY A 65 -15.31 -6.06 7.80
N TYR A 66 -14.17 -5.88 7.14
CA TYR A 66 -12.93 -6.59 7.48
C TYR A 66 -12.22 -5.90 8.65
N ARG A 67 -11.45 -6.68 9.41
CA ARG A 67 -10.65 -6.21 10.54
C ARG A 67 -9.16 -6.48 10.28
N ASN A 68 -8.36 -5.43 10.21
CA ASN A 68 -6.89 -5.52 10.29
C ASN A 68 -6.45 -5.59 11.76
N ASP A 69 -5.20 -5.99 11.99
CA ASP A 69 -4.55 -5.78 13.28
C ASP A 69 -4.38 -4.26 13.50
N PRO A 70 -4.92 -3.68 14.60
CA PRO A 70 -4.88 -2.24 14.85
C PRO A 70 -3.46 -1.67 14.95
N ALA A 71 -2.44 -2.49 15.25
CA ALA A 71 -1.05 -2.04 15.27
C ALA A 71 -0.62 -1.44 13.91
N TRP A 72 -1.23 -1.89 12.80
CA TRP A 72 -0.93 -1.33 11.47
C TRP A 72 -1.44 0.10 11.26
N GLU A 73 -2.28 0.62 12.15
CA GLU A 73 -2.77 2.01 12.14
C GLU A 73 -1.75 2.98 12.75
N ASP A 74 -0.70 2.49 13.41
CA ASP A 74 0.46 3.27 13.80
C ASP A 74 1.41 3.43 12.60
N PRO A 75 1.80 4.66 12.20
CA PRO A 75 2.74 4.89 11.10
C PRO A 75 4.11 4.25 11.32
N THR A 76 4.56 4.15 12.57
CA THR A 76 5.88 3.62 12.94
C THR A 76 5.94 2.10 12.96
N TYR A 77 4.80 1.42 13.00
CA TYR A 77 4.75 -0.03 13.13
C TYR A 77 5.21 -0.75 11.86
N ARG A 78 6.10 -1.75 12.06
CA ARG A 78 6.75 -2.52 10.98
C ARG A 78 6.57 -4.03 11.15
N GLY A 79 5.52 -4.44 11.85
CA GLY A 79 5.32 -5.84 12.22
C GLY A 79 6.18 -6.27 13.41
N LYS A 80 6.02 -7.52 13.83
CA LYS A 80 6.62 -8.04 15.09
C LYS A 80 8.13 -8.32 15.02
N ILE A 81 8.71 -8.36 13.82
CA ILE A 81 10.11 -8.76 13.61
C ILE A 81 11.03 -7.54 13.45
N SER A 82 10.54 -6.47 12.82
CA SER A 82 11.32 -5.26 12.58
C SER A 82 11.12 -4.27 13.72
N ASP A 83 12.19 -3.56 14.11
CA ASP A 83 12.05 -2.41 14.99
C ASP A 83 11.18 -1.33 14.36
N SER A 84 10.38 -0.66 15.18
CA SER A 84 9.52 0.45 14.75
C SER A 84 10.35 1.61 14.22
N HIS A 85 9.76 2.43 13.35
CA HIS A 85 10.43 3.64 12.89
C HIS A 85 10.62 4.64 14.04
N SER A 86 11.84 5.13 14.22
CA SER A 86 12.10 6.40 14.92
C SER A 86 11.67 7.59 14.05
N ASN A 87 11.52 8.77 14.64
CA ASN A 87 11.23 10.01 13.89
C ASN A 87 12.21 10.23 12.72
N GLY A 88 13.49 9.93 12.91
CA GLY A 88 14.50 10.07 11.85
C GLY A 88 14.31 9.08 10.70
N SER A 89 13.90 7.84 11.00
CA SER A 89 13.69 6.80 9.97
C SER A 89 12.31 6.85 9.33
N LEU A 90 11.28 7.36 10.02
CA LEU A 90 9.94 7.58 9.48
C LEU A 90 9.97 8.65 8.38
N GLY A 91 10.94 9.57 8.46
CA GLY A 91 11.17 10.62 7.49
C GLY A 91 10.13 11.72 7.56
N ASP A 92 9.99 12.46 6.46
CA ASP A 92 9.02 13.55 6.35
C ASP A 92 7.57 13.01 6.44
N THR A 93 6.79 13.63 7.33
CA THR A 93 5.37 13.35 7.53
C THR A 93 4.47 14.38 6.84
N ASN A 94 5.03 15.47 6.31
CA ASN A 94 4.31 16.49 5.56
C ASN A 94 4.39 16.20 4.05
N VAL A 95 3.84 15.05 3.66
CA VAL A 95 3.91 14.56 2.27
C VAL A 95 2.52 14.47 1.66
N GLU A 96 2.45 14.67 0.34
CA GLU A 96 1.24 14.42 -0.44
C GLU A 96 0.76 12.98 -0.28
N ALA A 97 -0.55 12.80 -0.09
CA ALA A 97 -1.13 11.51 0.25
C ALA A 97 -1.20 10.53 -0.94
N ARG A 98 -1.17 11.02 -2.19
CA ARG A 98 -1.17 10.21 -3.41
C ARG A 98 0.25 10.02 -3.93
N TYR A 99 0.55 8.83 -4.45
CA TYR A 99 1.79 8.61 -5.21
C TYR A 99 1.71 9.27 -6.58
N PRO A 100 2.69 10.09 -6.99
CA PRO A 100 2.75 10.64 -8.35
C PRO A 100 2.75 9.56 -9.43
N GLU A 101 3.29 8.37 -9.13
CA GLU A 101 3.30 7.21 -10.02
C GLU A 101 1.90 6.60 -10.20
N HIS A 102 0.91 6.98 -9.41
CA HIS A 102 -0.49 6.63 -9.62
C HIS A 102 -1.13 7.66 -10.56
N ASP A 103 -0.63 7.69 -11.79
CA ASP A 103 -1.15 8.46 -12.91
C ASP A 103 -2.11 7.62 -13.78
N ASP A 104 -2.66 8.25 -14.83
CA ASP A 104 -3.61 7.60 -15.74
C ASP A 104 -2.99 6.39 -16.49
N ASN A 105 -1.69 6.42 -16.78
CA ASN A 105 -1.01 5.29 -17.42
C ASN A 105 -0.92 4.11 -16.45
N TYR A 106 -0.54 4.36 -15.20
CA TYR A 106 -0.48 3.34 -14.16
C TYR A 106 -1.87 2.79 -13.83
N LEU A 107 -2.89 3.64 -13.83
CA LEU A 107 -4.30 3.23 -13.70
C LEU A 107 -4.67 2.24 -14.81
N GLN A 108 -4.37 2.56 -16.07
CA GLN A 108 -4.65 1.67 -17.19
C GLN A 108 -3.90 0.34 -17.05
N GLU A 109 -2.62 0.36 -16.68
CA GLU A 109 -1.87 -0.88 -16.43
C GLU A 109 -2.49 -1.73 -15.31
N CYS A 110 -3.04 -1.10 -14.27
CA CYS A 110 -3.76 -1.79 -13.21
C CYS A 110 -5.04 -2.45 -13.75
N ILE A 111 -5.83 -1.72 -14.54
CA ILE A 111 -7.05 -2.26 -15.18
C ILE A 111 -6.70 -3.45 -16.08
N ASP A 112 -5.68 -3.32 -16.93
CA ASP A 112 -5.22 -4.41 -17.79
C ASP A 112 -4.75 -5.63 -16.99
N ASN A 113 -4.15 -5.42 -15.81
CA ASN A 113 -3.78 -6.51 -14.92
C ASN A 113 -4.99 -7.24 -14.33
N LEU A 114 -6.07 -6.53 -14.03
CA LEU A 114 -7.33 -7.13 -13.58
C LEU A 114 -7.99 -7.92 -14.72
N HIS A 115 -8.08 -7.34 -15.92
CA HIS A 115 -8.64 -8.03 -17.09
C HIS A 115 -7.86 -9.32 -17.43
N LYS A 116 -6.53 -9.30 -17.37
CA LYS A 116 -5.68 -10.51 -17.55
C LYS A 116 -5.96 -11.60 -16.51
N LYS A 117 -6.55 -11.24 -15.37
CA LYS A 117 -6.98 -12.18 -14.31
C LYS A 117 -8.45 -12.57 -14.44
N GLY A 118 -9.15 -12.14 -15.50
CA GLY A 118 -10.57 -12.37 -15.71
C GLY A 118 -11.46 -11.56 -14.77
N ILE A 119 -11.01 -10.36 -14.37
CA ILE A 119 -11.71 -9.48 -13.45
C ILE A 119 -12.02 -8.17 -14.17
N ASP A 120 -13.31 -7.90 -14.36
CA ASP A 120 -13.81 -6.62 -14.89
C ASP A 120 -14.33 -5.78 -13.72
N ILE A 121 -13.98 -4.49 -13.69
CA ILE A 121 -14.31 -3.58 -12.57
C ILE A 121 -15.03 -2.32 -12.97
#